data_AF-A0A835MWY1-F1
#
_entry.id   AF-A0A835MWY1-F1
#
_cell.length_a   1.000
_cell.length_b   1.000
_cell.length_c   1.000
_cell.angle_alpha   90.00
_cell.angle_beta   90.00
_cell.angle_gamma   90.00
#
_symmetry.space_group_name_H-M   'P 1'
#
loop_
_entity.id
_entity.type
_entity.pdbx_description
1 polymer ?
#
loop_
_entity_poly.entity_id
_entity_poly.type
_entity_poly.pdbx_seq_one_letter_code
_entity_poly.pdbx_strand_id
1 'polypeptide(L)'
;MLLFVNGTSHVYSGEFSGEDIVIWARKKTSVLVIRISSSVEAEDFQMKNHLFVLGLFHKFEGHDYEEFIKSTTTDNEIQSGAHAGNFDFDSSSSIC
;
A
#
# COMPACT_ATOMS: atom_id res chain seq x y z
N MET A 1 21.26 -4.80 7.03
CA MET A 1 19.96 -5.49 6.76
C MET A 1 19.77 -5.60 5.25
N LEU A 2 19.14 -6.65 4.75
CA LEU A 2 18.90 -6.86 3.31
C LEU A 2 17.40 -6.85 3.02
N LEU A 3 17.01 -6.21 1.92
CA LEU A 3 15.68 -6.32 1.33
C LEU A 3 15.80 -7.06 0.00
N PHE A 4 14.97 -8.08 -0.20
CA PHE A 4 14.90 -8.79 -1.47
C PHE A 4 13.69 -8.29 -2.24
N VAL A 5 13.92 -7.71 -3.43
CA VAL A 5 12.88 -7.26 -4.35
C VAL A 5 13.08 -8.01 -5.65
N ASN A 6 12.07 -8.79 -6.06
CA ASN A 6 12.10 -9.60 -7.29
C ASN A 6 13.40 -10.43 -7.47
N GLY A 7 13.86 -11.08 -6.38
CA GLY A 7 15.08 -11.90 -6.37
C GLY A 7 16.40 -11.12 -6.30
N THR A 8 16.38 -9.78 -6.36
CA THR A 8 17.56 -8.93 -6.20
C THR A 8 17.69 -8.45 -4.76
N SER A 9 18.88 -8.52 -4.19
CA SER A 9 19.14 -8.03 -2.83
C SER A 9 19.56 -6.55 -2.82
N HIS A 10 19.03 -5.81 -1.87
CA HIS A 10 19.36 -4.42 -1.62
C HIS A 10 19.86 -4.26 -0.19
N VAL A 11 21.03 -3.64 -0.05
CA VAL A 11 21.65 -3.39 1.27
C VAL A 11 21.06 -2.11 1.87
N TYR A 12 20.54 -2.23 3.09
CA TYR A 12 20.20 -1.07 3.91
C TYR A 12 21.42 -0.61 4.72
N SER A 13 21.81 0.66 4.53
CA SER A 13 22.90 1.34 5.22
C SER A 13 22.46 2.61 5.94
N GLY A 14 21.16 2.78 6.18
CA GLY A 14 20.59 3.94 6.86
C GLY A 14 20.52 3.78 8.38
N GLU A 15 19.87 4.73 9.03
CA GLU A 15 19.63 4.73 10.47
C GLU A 15 18.63 3.64 10.86
N PHE A 16 18.88 2.92 11.95
CA PHE A 16 18.03 1.80 12.36
C PHE A 16 16.79 2.25 13.16
N SER A 17 16.07 3.27 12.65
CA SER A 17 14.72 3.61 13.11
C SER A 17 13.68 2.82 12.33
N GLY A 18 12.58 2.44 12.99
CA GLY A 18 11.48 1.73 12.34
C GLY A 18 10.87 2.53 11.18
N GLU A 19 10.78 3.86 11.32
CA GLU A 19 10.24 4.74 10.30
C GLU A 19 11.15 4.82 9.05
N ASP A 20 12.47 4.93 9.23
CA ASP A 20 13.44 5.03 8.15
C ASP A 20 13.55 3.73 7.36
N ILE A 21 13.44 2.60 8.06
CA ILE A 21 13.39 1.28 7.43
C ILE A 21 12.15 1.15 6.54
N VAL A 22 10.98 1.60 7.03
CA VAL A 22 9.72 1.57 6.26
C VAL A 22 9.81 2.50 5.05
N ILE A 23 10.31 3.72 5.22
CA ILE A 23 10.48 4.69 4.13
C ILE A 23 11.44 4.14 3.07
N TRP A 24 12.59 3.60 3.49
CA TRP A 24 13.57 3.04 2.57
C TRP A 24 13.03 1.82 1.82
N ALA A 25 12.34 0.91 2.51
CA ALA A 25 11.76 -0.27 1.89
C ALA A 25 10.72 0.12 0.83
N ARG A 26 9.83 1.08 1.14
CA ARG A 26 8.84 1.63 0.19
C ARG A 26 9.50 2.30 -1.03
N LYS A 27 10.57 3.07 -0.82
CA LYS A 27 11.36 3.66 -1.91
C LYS A 27 11.98 2.61 -2.83
N LYS A 28 12.34 1.43 -2.29
CA LYS A 28 12.97 0.35 -3.07
C LYS A 28 11.96 -0.55 -3.78
N THR A 29 10.77 -0.72 -3.22
CA THR A 29 9.73 -1.47 -3.91
C THR A 29 8.98 -0.63 -4.94
N SER A 30 9.06 0.71 -4.91
CA SER A 30 8.20 1.62 -5.70
C SER A 30 6.69 1.34 -5.53
N VAL A 31 6.34 0.50 -4.55
CA VAL A 31 4.98 0.12 -4.23
C VAL A 31 4.51 1.09 -3.17
N LEU A 32 3.74 2.09 -3.60
CA LEU A 32 3.11 3.07 -2.72
C LEU A 32 1.77 2.55 -2.17
N VAL A 33 1.64 1.23 -1.99
CA VAL A 33 0.40 0.62 -1.49
C VAL A 33 0.43 0.59 0.02
N ILE A 34 -0.45 1.40 0.62
CA ILE A 34 -0.67 1.43 2.06
C ILE A 34 -1.58 0.25 2.42
N ARG A 35 -1.10 -0.67 3.26
CA ARG A 35 -1.93 -1.77 3.75
C ARG A 35 -2.79 -1.27 4.89
N ILE A 36 -4.10 -1.28 4.67
CA ILE A 36 -5.09 -0.83 5.64
C ILE A 36 -5.59 -2.06 6.39
N SER A 37 -5.41 -2.06 7.71
CA SER A 37 -5.71 -3.18 8.59
C SER A 37 -6.95 -2.95 9.47
N SER A 38 -7.44 -1.71 9.55
CA SER A 38 -8.58 -1.34 10.39
C SER A 38 -9.43 -0.22 9.74
N SER A 39 -10.66 -0.05 10.22
CA SER A 39 -11.53 1.05 9.80
C SER A 39 -10.95 2.43 10.16
N VAL A 40 -10.31 2.55 11.34
CA VAL A 40 -9.65 3.79 11.76
C VAL A 40 -8.52 4.16 10.80
N GLU A 41 -7.74 3.17 10.35
CA GLU A 41 -6.69 3.38 9.35
C GLU A 41 -7.27 3.73 7.96
N ALA A 42 -8.47 3.24 7.64
CA ALA A 42 -9.18 3.59 6.41
C ALA A 42 -9.69 5.04 6.43
N GLU A 43 -10.28 5.47 7.55
CA GLU A 43 -10.72 6.86 7.77
C GLU A 43 -9.53 7.83 7.71
N ASP A 44 -8.45 7.51 8.41
CA ASP A 44 -7.21 8.28 8.37
C ASP A 44 -6.62 8.39 6.95
N PHE A 45 -6.72 7.30 6.17
CA PHE A 45 -6.25 7.28 4.79
C PHE A 45 -7.12 8.16 3.88
N GLN A 46 -8.45 8.10 4.03
CA GLN A 46 -9.39 8.94 3.30
C GLN A 46 -9.17 10.42 3.60
N MET A 47 -8.96 10.78 4.87
CA MET A 47 -8.74 12.18 5.27
C MET A 47 -7.44 12.77 4.72
N LYS A 48 -6.42 11.94 4.48
CA LYS A 48 -5.09 12.39 4.01
C LYS A 48 -5.00 12.49 2.49
N ASN A 49 -5.86 11.78 1.75
CA ASN A 49 -5.74 11.63 0.30
C ASN A 49 -7.02 12.08 -0.40
N HIS A 50 -6.94 13.14 -1.20
CA HIS A 50 -8.09 13.63 -1.97
C HIS A 50 -8.46 12.74 -3.16
N LEU A 51 -7.50 11.98 -3.69
CA LEU A 51 -7.70 11.04 -4.79
C LEU A 51 -6.91 9.76 -4.48
N PHE A 52 -7.59 8.63 -4.42
CA PHE A 52 -6.98 7.35 -4.11
C PHE A 52 -7.67 6.18 -4.79
N VAL A 53 -6.95 5.06 -4.91
CA VAL A 53 -7.50 3.77 -5.33
C VAL A 53 -7.49 2.83 -4.13
N LEU A 54 -8.60 2.14 -3.87
CA LEU A 54 -8.71 1.15 -2.80
C LEU A 54 -8.93 -0.25 -3.39
N GLY A 55 -8.00 -1.16 -3.16
CA GLY A 55 -8.13 -2.57 -3.48
C GLY A 55 -8.65 -3.37 -2.28
N LEU A 56 -9.79 -4.04 -2.44
CA LEU A 56 -10.36 -4.92 -1.43
C LEU A 56 -10.07 -6.37 -1.82
N PHE A 57 -9.32 -7.07 -0.97
CA PHE A 57 -8.89 -8.43 -1.22
C PHE A 57 -9.30 -9.34 -0.07
N HIS A 58 -9.44 -10.63 -0.37
CA HIS A 58 -9.58 -11.61 0.70
C HIS A 58 -8.25 -11.81 1.44
N LYS A 59 -7.12 -11.77 0.71
CA LYS A 59 -5.73 -11.90 1.20
C LYS A 59 -4.79 -11.06 0.35
N PHE A 60 -3.63 -10.69 0.89
CA PHE A 60 -2.56 -9.98 0.16
C PHE A 60 -1.73 -10.92 -0.73
N GLU A 61 -2.39 -11.83 -1.44
CA GLU A 61 -1.80 -12.89 -2.25
C GLU A 61 -2.71 -13.19 -3.45
N GLY A 62 -2.14 -13.76 -4.51
CA GLY A 62 -2.87 -14.16 -5.70
C GLY A 62 -2.76 -13.16 -6.85
N HIS A 63 -3.18 -13.61 -8.03
CA HIS A 63 -2.98 -12.90 -9.30
C HIS A 63 -3.54 -11.48 -9.27
N ASP A 64 -4.75 -11.30 -8.75
CA ASP A 64 -5.43 -10.00 -8.73
C ASP A 64 -4.71 -8.98 -7.83
N TYR A 65 -4.18 -9.42 -6.69
CA TYR A 65 -3.39 -8.56 -5.81
C TYR A 65 -2.07 -8.19 -6.48
N GLU A 66 -1.38 -9.14 -7.12
CA GLU A 66 -0.13 -8.88 -7.83
C GLU A 66 -0.31 -7.89 -8.99
N GLU A 67 -1.36 -8.03 -9.79
CA GLU A 67 -1.69 -7.10 -10.88
C GLU A 67 -2.04 -5.70 -10.35
N PHE A 68 -2.78 -5.63 -9.25
CA PHE A 68 -3.05 -4.36 -8.57
C PHE A 68 -1.75 -3.67 -8.11
N ILE A 69 -0.82 -4.41 -7.48
CA ILE A 69 0.48 -3.82 -7.09
C ILE A 69 1.25 -3.30 -8.32
N LYS A 70 1.24 -4.02 -9.45
CA LYS A 70 1.91 -3.58 -10.68
C LYS A 70 1.30 -2.30 -11.26
N SER A 71 -0.03 -2.18 -11.26
CA SER A 71 -0.69 -0.97 -11.77
C SER A 71 -0.34 0.25 -10.92
N THR A 72 -0.25 0.10 -9.60
CA THR A 72 0.11 1.20 -8.67
C THR A 72 1.57 1.65 -8.78
N THR A 73 2.43 0.86 -9.41
CA THR A 73 3.83 1.23 -9.67
C THR A 73 3.97 2.09 -10.94
N THR A 74 2.96 2.05 -11.81
CA THR A 74 2.98 2.73 -13.12
C THR A 74 2.48 4.17 -13.02
N ASP A 75 1.61 4.47 -12.05
CA ASP A 75 0.99 5.78 -11.87
C ASP A 75 1.26 6.30 -10.45
N ASN A 76 2.24 7.18 -10.31
CA ASN A 76 2.77 7.65 -9.02
C ASN A 76 2.04 8.89 -8.48
N GLU A 77 1.07 9.43 -9.22
CA GLU A 77 0.28 10.60 -8.81
C GLU A 77 -0.91 10.24 -7.89
N ILE A 78 -1.34 8.97 -7.89
CA ILE A 78 -2.51 8.51 -7.13
C ILE A 78 -2.10 7.56 -6.00
N GLN A 79 -2.49 7.90 -4.77
CA GLN A 79 -2.22 7.07 -3.60
C GLN A 79 -3.08 5.79 -3.64
N SER A 80 -2.48 4.63 -3.37
CA SER A 80 -3.22 3.36 -3.39
C SER A 80 -3.24 2.70 -2.02
N GLY A 81 -4.42 2.24 -1.60
CA GLY A 81 -4.64 1.47 -0.39
C GLY A 81 -5.04 0.04 -0.72
N ALA A 82 -4.62 -0.93 0.10
CA ALA A 82 -5.10 -2.30 0.00
C ALA A 82 -5.57 -2.79 1.37
N HIS A 83 -6.78 -3.35 1.42
CA HIS A 83 -7.32 -3.98 2.61
C HIS A 83 -7.51 -5.48 2.36
N ALA A 84 -7.19 -6.30 3.37
CA ALA A 84 -7.47 -7.73 3.36
C ALA A 84 -8.45 -8.08 4.47
N GLY A 85 -9.62 -8.59 4.11
CA GLY A 85 -10.68 -8.93 5.05
C GLY A 85 -12.09 -8.73 4.48
N ASN A 86 -13.09 -9.07 5.28
CA ASN A 86 -14.48 -8.75 4.95
C ASN A 86 -14.72 -7.29 5.34
N PHE A 87 -14.69 -6.40 4.35
CA PHE A 87 -14.97 -4.99 4.54
C PHE A 87 -16.34 -4.68 3.95
N ASP A 88 -17.28 -4.22 4.78
CA ASP A 88 -18.53 -3.63 4.32
C ASP A 88 -18.23 -2.18 3.91
N PHE A 89 -17.82 -1.98 2.67
CA PHE A 89 -17.60 -0.66 2.11
C PHE A 89 -18.97 0.00 1.85
N ASP A 90 -19.39 0.90 2.72
CA ASP A 90 -20.58 1.71 2.47
C ASP A 90 -20.28 2.76 1.39
N SER A 91 -20.55 2.35 0.14
CA SER A 91 -20.40 3.17 -1.08
C SER A 91 -21.19 4.48 -1.07
N SER A 92 -22.07 4.70 -0.08
CA SER A 92 -22.88 5.92 0.01
C SER A 92 -22.11 7.18 0.42
N SER A 93 -20.87 7.04 0.90
CA SER A 93 -20.05 8.17 1.39
C SER A 93 -19.12 8.82 0.34
N SER A 94 -19.00 8.24 -0.87
CA SER A 94 -18.05 8.70 -1.90
C SER A 94 -18.69 9.44 -3.10
N ILE A 95 -19.98 9.79 -3.03
CA ILE A 95 -20.62 10.67 -4.01
C ILE A 95 -21.13 11.92 -3.28
N CYS A 96 -20.23 12.86 -3.02
CA CYS A 96 -20.51 14.27 -2.76
C CYS A 96 -19.41 15.10 -3.39
#